data_AF-A0A9D7XJP8-F1
#
_entry.id   AF-A0A9D7XJP8-F1
#
_cell.length_a   1.000
_cell.length_b   1.000
_cell.length_c   1.000
_cell.angle_alpha   90.00
_cell.angle_beta   90.00
_cell.angle_gamma   90.00
#
_symmetry.space_group_name_H-M   'P 1'
#
loop_
_entity.id
_entity.type
_entity.pdbx_description
1 polymer ?
#
loop_
_entity_poly.entity_id
_entity_poly.type
_entity_poly.pdbx_seq_one_letter_code
_entity_poly.pdbx_strand_id
1 'polypeptide(L)'
;MKAYIKSISCISAQNSFPNSELDMLILNSTAIKHAIEPNYKDYVNAGNIRRLNRIIKMAFVTAIDAVSRANILKPDAIISGTGKGSLTDTENS
;
A
#
# COMPACT_ATOMS: atom_id res chain seq x y z
N MET A 1 -8.67 -3.93 -28.02
CA MET A 1 -7.91 -2.95 -27.22
C MET A 1 -6.83 -3.70 -26.45
N LYS A 2 -5.62 -3.15 -26.32
CA LYS A 2 -4.54 -3.74 -25.51
C LYS A 2 -4.34 -2.90 -24.25
N ALA A 3 -4.04 -3.53 -23.12
CA ALA A 3 -3.76 -2.88 -21.85
C ALA A 3 -2.40 -3.36 -21.32
N TYR A 4 -1.66 -2.46 -20.68
CA TYR A 4 -0.33 -2.73 -20.13
C TYR A 4 -0.20 -2.14 -18.72
N ILE A 5 0.62 -2.75 -17.88
CA ILE A 5 0.94 -2.24 -16.55
C ILE A 5 2.10 -1.25 -16.68
N LYS A 6 1.88 0.00 -16.27
CA LYS A 6 2.92 1.04 -16.29
C LYS A 6 3.80 1.05 -15.05
N SER A 7 3.24 0.68 -13.90
CA SER A 7 3.92 0.66 -12.61
C SER A 7 3.14 -0.21 -11.63
N ILE A 8 3.81 -0.61 -10.57
CA ILE A 8 3.25 -1.34 -9.45
C ILE A 8 3.92 -0.87 -8.15
N SER A 9 3.19 -0.96 -7.04
CA SER A 9 3.70 -0.70 -5.71
C SER A 9 3.02 -1.65 -4.73
N CYS A 10 3.73 -2.12 -3.70
CA CYS A 10 3.22 -3.12 -2.78
C CYS A 10 3.82 -2.97 -1.38
N ILE A 11 2.98 -2.76 -0.37
CA ILE A 11 3.37 -2.94 1.04
C ILE A 11 2.98 -4.37 1.43
N SER A 12 3.96 -5.18 1.80
CA SER A 12 3.79 -6.61 2.10
C SER A 12 4.61 -7.04 3.31
N ALA A 13 4.62 -8.33 3.64
CA ALA A 13 5.50 -8.88 4.67
C ALA A 13 6.97 -9.04 4.22
N GLN A 14 7.33 -8.45 3.07
CA GLN A 14 8.66 -8.41 2.49
C GLN A 14 9.12 -6.95 2.37
N ASN A 15 10.42 -6.73 2.13
CA ASN A 15 10.97 -5.40 1.84
C ASN A 15 10.59 -4.92 0.42
N SER A 16 9.29 -4.89 0.11
CA SER A 16 8.73 -4.59 -1.21
C SER A 16 8.36 -3.12 -1.42
N PHE A 17 8.65 -2.28 -0.43
CA PHE A 17 8.36 -0.85 -0.47
C PHE A 17 9.44 -0.03 0.28
N PRO A 18 9.91 1.11 -0.26
CA PRO A 18 9.53 1.64 -1.57
C PRO A 18 10.15 0.85 -2.73
N ASN A 19 11.25 0.12 -2.53
CA ASN A 19 11.91 -0.57 -3.63
C ASN A 19 11.06 -1.74 -4.15
N SER A 20 10.95 -1.87 -5.47
CA SER A 20 10.25 -2.99 -6.12
C SER A 20 11.09 -4.25 -6.23
N GLU A 21 12.40 -4.14 -6.01
CA GLU A 21 13.32 -5.26 -6.07
C GLU A 21 13.32 -6.01 -4.73
N LEU A 22 13.08 -7.31 -4.81
CA LEU A 22 13.13 -8.22 -3.67
C LEU A 22 14.52 -8.85 -3.61
N ASP A 23 15.54 -8.02 -3.37
CA ASP A 23 16.94 -8.47 -3.36
C ASP A 23 17.19 -9.61 -2.37
N MET A 24 16.49 -9.58 -1.23
CA MET A 24 16.50 -10.64 -0.23
C MET A 24 15.09 -10.91 0.28
N LEU A 25 14.67 -12.16 0.17
CA LEU A 25 13.41 -12.63 0.74
C LEU A 25 13.55 -12.81 2.24
N ILE A 26 12.60 -12.23 2.99
CA ILE A 26 12.43 -12.47 4.41
C ILE A 26 11.72 -13.81 4.59
N LEU A 27 12.51 -14.83 4.92
CA LEU A 27 12.03 -16.16 5.27
C LEU A 27 11.70 -16.20 6.77
N ASN A 28 10.44 -15.95 7.10
CA ASN A 28 9.93 -16.07 8.47
C ASN A 28 8.98 -17.27 8.60
N SER A 29 9.24 -18.11 9.60
CA SER A 29 8.48 -19.32 9.93
C SER A 29 7.26 -19.08 10.85
N THR A 30 6.97 -17.83 11.24
CA THR A 30 5.78 -17.52 12.04
C THR A 30 4.49 -17.73 11.25
N ALA A 31 3.46 -18.21 11.95
CA ALA A 31 2.13 -18.42 11.37
C ALA A 31 1.45 -17.10 10.95
N ILE A 32 1.73 -16.01 11.67
CA ILE A 32 1.22 -14.67 11.37
C ILE A 32 2.35 -13.84 10.76
N LYS A 33 2.03 -13.17 9.65
CA LYS A 33 2.95 -12.29 8.93
C LYS A 33 2.34 -10.90 8.84
N HIS A 34 3.01 -9.94 9.48
CA HIS A 34 2.62 -8.54 9.39
C HIS A 34 3.30 -7.89 8.18
N ALA A 35 2.61 -6.91 7.59
CA ALA A 35 3.21 -6.07 6.58
C ALA A 35 4.33 -5.19 7.19
N ILE A 36 5.40 -4.98 6.43
CA ILE A 36 6.48 -4.06 6.74
C ILE A 36 6.07 -2.71 6.19
N GLU A 37 5.57 -1.85 7.08
CA GLU A 37 4.95 -0.58 6.71
C GLU A 37 5.97 0.57 6.73
N PRO A 38 5.93 1.49 5.76
CA PRO A 38 6.76 2.69 5.78
C PRO A 38 6.28 3.68 6.84
N ASN A 39 7.12 4.66 7.16
CA ASN A 39 6.63 5.85 7.83
C ASN A 39 5.74 6.66 6.88
N TYR A 40 4.43 6.55 7.07
CA TYR A 40 3.47 7.18 6.16
C TYR A 40 3.54 8.71 6.08
N LYS A 41 4.16 9.38 7.07
CA LYS A 41 4.34 10.84 7.07
C LYS A 41 5.27 11.31 5.95
N ASP A 42 6.08 10.41 5.41
CA ASP A 42 7.01 10.71 4.32
C ASP A 42 6.27 10.81 2.96
N TYR A 43 5.00 10.39 2.89
CA TYR A 43 4.20 10.34 1.66
C TYR A 43 2.97 11.25 1.71
N VAL A 44 2.42 11.49 2.90
CA VAL A 44 1.16 12.22 3.09
C VAL A 44 1.25 13.13 4.30
N ASN A 45 0.72 14.35 4.18
CA ASN A 45 0.64 15.28 5.31
C ASN A 45 -0.03 14.61 6.54
N ALA A 46 0.59 14.78 7.71
CA ALA A 46 0.18 14.14 8.96
C ALA A 46 -1.28 14.42 9.37
N GLY A 47 -1.85 15.57 8.98
CA GLY A 47 -3.25 15.89 9.24
C GLY A 47 -4.22 15.01 8.45
N ASN A 48 -3.89 14.69 7.20
CA ASN A 48 -4.75 13.90 6.31
C ASN A 48 -4.72 12.42 6.67
N ILE A 49 -3.58 11.91 7.14
CA ILE A 49 -3.43 10.48 7.40
C ILE A 49 -4.01 10.01 8.73
N ARG A 50 -4.22 10.94 9.69
CA ARG A 50 -4.69 10.60 11.05
C ARG A 50 -6.04 9.89 11.07
N ARG A 51 -6.93 10.24 10.12
CA ARG A 51 -8.30 9.70 10.03
C ARG A 51 -8.40 8.41 9.22
N LEU A 52 -7.32 7.99 8.56
CA LEU A 52 -7.31 6.76 7.79
C LEU A 52 -7.01 5.59 8.72
N ASN A 53 -7.67 4.45 8.51
CA ASN A 53 -7.27 3.21 9.17
C ASN A 53 -6.03 2.60 8.51
N ARG A 54 -5.49 1.56 9.14
CA ARG A 54 -4.25 0.90 8.70
C ARG A 54 -4.31 0.45 7.22
N ILE A 55 -5.37 -0.25 6.82
CA ILE A 55 -5.48 -0.78 5.44
C ILE A 55 -5.62 0.36 4.42
N ILE A 56 -6.36 1.41 4.75
CA ILE A 56 -6.51 2.57 3.87
C ILE A 56 -5.19 3.35 3.76
N LYS A 57 -4.40 3.46 4.84
CA LYS A 57 -3.04 4.05 4.76
C LYS A 57 -2.15 3.28 3.79
N MET A 58 -2.13 1.96 3.92
CA MET A 58 -1.36 1.09 3.04
C MET A 58 -1.77 1.29 1.57
N ALA A 59 -3.07 1.14 1.28
CA ALA A 59 -3.59 1.27 -0.08
C ALA A 59 -3.31 2.66 -0.68
N PHE A 60 -3.53 3.72 0.11
CA PHE A 60 -3.35 5.09 -0.35
C PHE A 60 -1.89 5.40 -0.69
N VAL A 61 -0.95 5.02 0.17
CA VAL A 61 0.48 5.26 -0.10
C VAL A 61 0.99 4.44 -1.29
N THR A 62 0.59 3.18 -1.43
CA THR A 62 0.94 2.40 -2.63
C THR A 62 0.34 2.98 -3.90
N ALA A 63 -0.86 3.55 -3.85
CA ALA A 63 -1.48 4.18 -5.00
C ALA A 63 -0.75 5.46 -5.43
N ILE A 64 -0.38 6.32 -4.47
CA ILE A 64 0.42 7.52 -4.72
C ILE A 64 1.75 7.15 -5.38
N ASP A 65 2.46 6.20 -4.80
CA ASP A 65 3.76 5.76 -5.29
C ASP A 65 3.68 5.14 -6.69
N ALA A 66 2.71 4.25 -6.95
CA ALA A 66 2.53 3.65 -8.27
C ALA A 66 2.20 4.72 -9.33
N VAL A 67 1.27 5.62 -9.04
CA VAL A 67 0.86 6.71 -9.95
C VAL A 67 2.04 7.66 -10.22
N SER A 68 2.83 7.98 -9.19
CA SER A 68 4.06 8.78 -9.32
C SER A 68 5.10 8.10 -10.21
N ARG A 69 5.38 6.80 -10.03
CA ARG A 69 6.31 6.03 -10.89
C ARG A 69 5.85 5.94 -12.35
N ALA A 70 4.54 5.91 -12.57
CA ALA A 70 3.97 5.94 -13.93
C ALA A 70 4.02 7.34 -14.57
N ASN A 71 4.49 8.36 -13.85
CA ASN A 71 4.45 9.77 -14.22
C ASN A 71 3.03 10.24 -14.59
N ILE A 72 2.04 9.81 -13.80
CA ILE A 72 0.64 10.20 -13.94
C ILE A 72 0.32 11.18 -12.81
N LEU A 73 -0.16 12.39 -13.14
CA LEU A 73 -0.52 13.38 -12.11
C LEU A 73 -1.96 13.21 -11.64
N LYS A 74 -2.87 12.90 -12.57
CA LYS A 74 -4.31 12.81 -12.32
C LYS A 74 -4.90 11.62 -13.09
N PRO A 75 -5.17 10.48 -12.43
CA PRO A 75 -5.85 9.37 -13.08
C PRO A 75 -7.31 9.73 -13.37
N ASP A 76 -7.84 9.30 -14.51
CA ASP A 76 -9.25 9.51 -14.89
C ASP A 76 -10.21 8.61 -14.08
N ALA A 77 -9.72 7.44 -13.67
CA ALA A 77 -10.48 6.47 -12.90
C ALA A 77 -9.57 5.78 -11.87
N ILE A 78 -10.16 5.46 -10.71
CA ILE A 78 -9.54 4.66 -9.65
C ILE A 78 -10.50 3.52 -9.31
N ILE A 79 -9.99 2.30 -9.30
CA ILE A 79 -10.73 1.11 -8.87
C ILE A 79 -9.97 0.54 -7.68
N SER A 80 -10.67 0.40 -6.54
CA SER A 80 -10.12 -0.19 -5.33
C SER A 80 -11.04 -1.31 -4.82
N GLY A 81 -10.47 -2.28 -4.11
CA GLY A 81 -11.21 -3.40 -3.55
C GLY A 81 -10.51 -3.96 -2.31
N THR A 82 -11.29 -4.44 -1.35
CA THR A 82 -10.78 -5.13 -0.16
C THR A 82 -11.63 -6.37 0.09
N GLY A 83 -11.00 -7.49 0.46
CA GLY A 83 -11.74 -8.73 0.74
C GLY A 83 -12.31 -8.80 2.16
N LYS A 84 -11.60 -8.20 3.12
CA LYS A 84 -11.95 -8.25 4.54
C LYS A 84 -12.23 -6.88 5.17
N GLY A 85 -12.17 -5.77 4.43
CA GLY A 85 -12.38 -4.44 5.01
C GLY A 85 -11.51 -4.18 6.25
N SER A 86 -11.98 -3.31 7.16
CA SER A 86 -11.30 -3.03 8.43
C SER A 86 -11.91 -3.81 9.61
N LEU A 87 -11.86 -5.15 9.54
CA LEU A 87 -12.40 -5.99 10.63
C LEU A 87 -11.79 -5.65 11.99
N THR A 88 -10.49 -5.38 12.03
CA THR A 88 -9.76 -5.04 13.26
C THR A 88 -10.18 -3.72 13.90
N ASP A 89 -10.73 -2.76 13.14
CA ASP A 89 -11.25 -1.52 13.73
C ASP A 89 -12.69 -1.70 14.25
N THR A 90 -13.47 -2.59 13.64
CA THR A 90 -14.87 -2.86 14.01
C THR A 90 -15.03 -3.89 15.13
N GLU A 91 -14.02 -4.73 15.41
CA GLU A 91 -14.07 -5.72 16.49
C GLU A 91 -13.97 -5.11 17.90
N ASN A 92 -13.56 -3.84 18.02
CA ASN A 92 -13.46 -3.13 19.29
C ASN A 92 -14.52 -2.02 19.46
N SER A 93 -15.59 -2.06 18.67
CA SER A 93 -16.75 -1.13 18.75
C SER A 93 -17.96 -1.77 19.42
#